data_AF-H2Y3N9-F1
#
_entry.id   AF-H2Y3N9-F1
#
_cell.length_a   1.000
_cell.length_b   1.000
_cell.length_c   1.000
_cell.angle_alpha   90.00
_cell.angle_beta   90.00
_cell.angle_gamma   90.00
#
_symmetry.space_group_name_H-M   'P 1'
#
loop_
_entity.id
_entity.type
_entity.pdbx_description
1 polymer ?
#
loop_
_entity_poly.entity_id
_entity_poly.type
_entity_poly.pdbx_seq_one_letter_code
_entity_poly.pdbx_strand_id
1 'polypeptide(L)'
;MIRTAVMYYNNKKVPAIVDLKNKPSMWHRAKSVTVPQGETEIRFDLPLPIVATNLMLEFTDFYENVSASVETLQCPRCSASVQANPGICGNCGENVFQCHKCRSINYDEKDPYLCNVCGFSKYAKFDIT
;
A
#
# COMPACT_ATOMS: atom_id res chain seq x y z
N MET A 1 11.86 2.83 4.24
CA MET A 1 11.67 1.60 3.42
C MET A 1 11.09 0.50 4.30
N ILE A 2 10.34 -0.48 3.78
CA ILE A 2 9.76 -1.56 4.60
C ILE A 2 10.89 -2.48 5.11
N ARG A 3 10.88 -2.82 6.40
CA ARG A 3 11.81 -3.80 7.01
C ARG A 3 11.11 -5.11 7.37
N THR A 4 9.87 -5.06 7.83
CA THR A 4 9.14 -6.27 8.19
C THR A 4 7.73 -6.22 7.63
N ALA A 5 7.35 -7.31 6.97
CA ALA A 5 6.01 -7.52 6.45
C ALA A 5 5.43 -8.81 7.03
N VAL A 6 4.16 -8.78 7.37
CA VAL A 6 3.43 -9.90 7.98
C VAL A 6 2.18 -10.16 7.17
N MET A 7 1.98 -11.42 6.79
CA MET A 7 0.75 -11.88 6.18
C MET A 7 -0.12 -12.54 7.24
N TYR A 8 -1.36 -12.08 7.34
CA TYR A 8 -2.42 -12.69 8.12
C TYR A 8 -3.53 -13.18 7.21
N TYR A 9 -4.31 -14.12 7.73
CA TYR A 9 -5.49 -14.63 7.07
C TYR A 9 -6.63 -14.80 8.05
N ASN A 10 -7.84 -14.73 7.53
CA ASN A 10 -9.05 -15.22 8.19
C ASN A 10 -9.59 -16.35 7.32
N ASN A 11 -10.08 -17.43 7.94
CA ASN A 11 -10.64 -18.59 7.25
C ASN A 11 -12.16 -18.73 7.43
N LYS A 12 -12.80 -17.82 8.18
CA LYS A 12 -14.25 -17.80 8.39
C LYS A 12 -14.92 -16.90 7.37
N LYS A 13 -16.01 -17.36 6.76
CA LYS A 13 -16.83 -16.50 5.90
C LYS A 13 -17.36 -15.30 6.70
N VAL A 14 -17.25 -14.12 6.10
CA VAL A 14 -17.71 -12.87 6.70
C VAL A 14 -18.63 -12.16 5.71
N PRO A 15 -19.81 -11.67 6.12
CA PRO A 15 -20.76 -11.01 5.22
C PRO A 15 -20.18 -9.77 4.53
N ALA A 16 -19.42 -8.95 5.25
CA ALA A 16 -18.74 -7.78 4.71
C ALA A 16 -17.33 -7.60 5.27
N ILE A 17 -16.41 -7.01 4.50
CA ILE A 17 -15.03 -6.77 4.94
C ILE A 17 -14.95 -5.89 6.19
N VAL A 18 -15.90 -4.95 6.35
CA VAL A 18 -15.98 -4.07 7.52
C VAL A 18 -16.18 -4.83 8.82
N ASP A 19 -16.76 -6.03 8.78
CA ASP A 19 -16.97 -6.85 9.96
C ASP A 19 -15.65 -7.40 10.52
N LEU A 20 -14.55 -7.37 9.76
CA LEU A 20 -13.19 -7.72 10.23
C LEU A 20 -12.48 -6.54 10.94
N LYS A 21 -13.01 -5.32 10.79
CA LYS A 21 -12.40 -4.10 11.36
C LYS A 21 -12.36 -4.21 12.88
N ASN A 22 -11.20 -3.91 13.47
CA ASN A 22 -10.96 -3.90 14.92
C ASN A 22 -11.27 -5.24 15.63
N LYS A 23 -11.17 -6.37 14.92
CA LYS A 23 -11.37 -7.71 15.50
C LYS A 23 -10.11 -8.59 15.33
N PRO A 24 -9.03 -8.32 16.10
CA PRO A 24 -7.76 -9.01 15.95
C PRO A 24 -7.87 -10.53 16.16
N SER A 25 -8.82 -11.00 16.97
CA SER A 25 -9.03 -12.43 17.26
C SER A 25 -9.51 -13.25 16.05
N MET A 26 -9.96 -12.60 14.97
CA MET A 26 -10.33 -13.29 13.73
C MET A 26 -9.16 -13.43 12.74
N TRP A 27 -8.00 -12.85 13.07
CA TRP A 27 -6.82 -12.91 12.21
C TRP A 27 -5.82 -13.91 12.75
N HIS A 28 -5.38 -14.79 11.85
CA HIS A 28 -4.30 -15.75 12.11
C HIS A 28 -3.06 -15.29 11.35
N ARG A 29 -1.91 -15.26 12.03
CA ARG A 29 -0.63 -14.95 11.39
C ARG A 29 -0.19 -16.15 10.53
N ALA A 30 -0.02 -15.94 9.22
CA ALA A 30 0.49 -16.95 8.31
C ALA A 30 2.02 -16.97 8.30
N LYS A 31 2.64 -15.82 8.01
CA LYS A 31 4.09 -15.71 7.83
C LYS A 31 4.55 -14.29 8.09
N SER A 32 5.78 -14.16 8.57
CA SER A 32 6.49 -12.90 8.74
C SER A 32 7.79 -12.99 7.96
N VAL A 33 8.12 -11.91 7.27
CA VAL A 33 9.34 -11.82 6.47
C VAL A 33 10.10 -10.54 6.84
N THR A 34 11.41 -10.67 6.99
CA THR A 34 12.31 -9.53 7.07
C THR A 34 12.74 -9.19 5.66
N VAL A 35 12.55 -7.94 5.28
CA VAL A 35 12.87 -7.38 3.97
C VAL A 35 14.23 -6.69 4.10
N PRO A 36 15.29 -7.20 3.44
CA PRO A 36 16.57 -6.51 3.40
C PRO A 36 16.44 -5.09 2.82
N GLN A 37 17.32 -4.19 3.26
CA GLN A 37 17.31 -2.82 2.77
C GLN A 37 17.61 -2.76 1.26
N GLY A 38 16.80 -2.01 0.51
CA GLY A 38 16.95 -1.86 -0.93
C GLY A 38 16.18 -2.89 -1.77
N GLU A 39 15.57 -3.90 -1.14
CA GLU A 39 14.72 -4.86 -1.84
C GLU A 39 13.45 -4.21 -2.39
N THR A 40 13.04 -4.68 -3.56
CA THR A 40 11.85 -4.18 -4.28
C THR A 40 10.73 -5.21 -4.38
N GLU A 41 10.99 -6.44 -3.94
CA GLU A 41 10.03 -7.55 -3.92
C GLU A 41 9.91 -8.12 -2.50
N ILE A 42 8.68 -8.45 -2.10
CA ILE A 42 8.40 -9.15 -0.85
C ILE A 42 7.67 -10.45 -1.20
N ARG A 43 8.30 -11.59 -0.90
CA ARG A 43 7.73 -12.92 -1.18
C ARG A 43 7.29 -13.62 0.09
N PHE A 44 6.07 -14.16 0.09
CA PHE A 44 5.53 -14.97 1.18
C PHE A 44 5.44 -16.43 0.76
N ASP A 45 6.52 -17.17 0.92
CA ASP A 45 6.52 -18.61 0.64
C ASP A 45 5.90 -19.38 1.81
N LEU A 46 4.73 -19.99 1.55
CA LEU A 46 4.01 -20.80 2.52
C LEU A 46 4.43 -22.26 2.39
N PRO A 47 4.97 -22.89 3.46
CA PRO A 47 5.41 -24.29 3.41
C PRO A 47 4.23 -25.27 3.32
N LEU A 48 3.03 -24.83 3.72
CA LEU A 48 1.79 -25.58 3.61
C LEU A 48 0.70 -24.66 3.05
N PRO A 49 -0.23 -25.16 2.21
CA PRO A 49 -1.38 -24.41 1.76
C PRO A 49 -2.23 -23.93 2.95
N ILE A 50 -2.74 -22.70 2.86
CA ILE A 50 -3.66 -22.12 3.84
C ILE A 50 -4.99 -21.86 3.17
N VAL A 51 -6.09 -22.27 3.81
CA VAL A 51 -7.44 -21.88 3.39
C VAL A 51 -7.75 -20.51 3.99
N ALA A 52 -7.91 -19.51 3.13
CA ALA A 52 -8.23 -18.14 3.52
C ALA A 52 -9.49 -17.64 2.79
N THR A 53 -10.37 -16.97 3.52
CA THR A 53 -11.46 -16.17 2.96
C THR A 53 -11.06 -14.70 2.83
N ASN A 54 -10.10 -14.25 3.64
CA ASN A 54 -9.56 -12.90 3.60
C ASN A 54 -8.05 -12.94 3.90
N LEU A 55 -7.32 -12.02 3.29
CA LEU A 55 -5.89 -11.80 3.53
C LEU A 55 -5.67 -10.38 4.04
N MET A 56 -4.70 -10.21 4.92
CA MET A 56 -4.21 -8.90 5.36
C MET A 56 -2.68 -8.90 5.29
N LEU A 57 -2.14 -7.91 4.61
CA LEU A 57 -0.71 -7.62 4.58
C LEU A 57 -0.45 -6.43 5.49
N GLU A 58 0.41 -6.62 6.48
CA GLU A 58 0.78 -5.60 7.45
C GLU A 58 2.27 -5.31 7.33
N PHE A 59 2.64 -4.04 7.16
CA PHE A 59 4.03 -3.60 7.26
C PHE A 59 4.28 -3.10 8.68
N THR A 60 4.97 -3.91 9.48
CA THR A 60 5.07 -3.70 10.94
C THR A 60 6.33 -2.94 11.36
N ASP A 61 7.35 -2.91 10.51
CA ASP A 61 8.61 -2.21 10.79
C ASP A 61 9.19 -1.60 9.50
N PHE A 62 9.88 -0.47 9.65
CA PHE A 62 10.43 0.32 8.55
C PHE A 62 11.87 0.75 8.88
N TYR A 63 12.74 0.74 7.88
CA TYR A 63 14.01 1.44 7.95
C TYR A 63 13.78 2.95 7.99
N GLU A 64 14.44 3.62 8.93
CA GLU A 64 14.50 5.07 9.02
C GLU A 64 15.06 5.65 7.72
N ASN A 65 14.31 6.57 7.11
CA ASN A 65 14.78 7.36 5.97
C ASN A 65 15.03 8.79 6.46
N VAL A 66 16.27 9.10 6.78
CA VAL A 66 16.71 10.42 7.29
C VAL A 66 16.52 11.55 6.24
N SER A 67 16.21 11.20 4.98
CA SER A 67 16.18 12.12 3.83
C SER A 67 14.84 12.23 3.09
N ALA A 68 13.76 11.60 3.57
CA ALA A 68 12.46 11.68 2.90
C ALA A 68 11.73 12.99 3.29
N SER A 69 12.08 14.10 2.64
CA SER A 69 11.26 15.31 2.72
C SER A 69 9.95 15.07 1.96
N VAL A 70 8.82 15.11 2.68
CA VAL A 70 7.44 14.94 2.16
C VAL A 70 7.02 16.10 1.24
N GLU A 71 7.93 17.02 0.93
CA GLU A 71 7.62 18.27 0.24
C GLU A 71 7.42 18.09 -1.26
N THR A 72 7.90 16.98 -1.84
CA THR A 72 7.77 16.72 -3.29
C THR A 72 7.15 15.36 -3.59
N LEU A 73 6.25 15.35 -4.57
CA LEU A 73 5.54 14.17 -5.08
C LEU A 73 5.80 13.99 -6.57
N GLN A 74 5.69 12.75 -7.04
CA GLN A 74 5.82 12.44 -8.46
C GLN A 74 4.50 12.65 -9.19
N CYS A 75 4.53 13.40 -10.28
CA CYS A 75 3.37 13.62 -11.13
C CYS A 75 2.90 12.27 -11.74
N PRO A 76 1.64 11.87 -11.58
CA PRO A 76 1.16 10.58 -12.07
C PRO A 76 1.21 10.47 -13.59
N ARG A 77 1.22 11.59 -14.34
CA ARG A 77 1.18 11.55 -15.81
C ARG A 77 2.55 11.56 -16.47
N CYS A 78 3.50 12.32 -15.93
CA CYS A 78 4.81 12.54 -16.56
C CYS A 78 6.00 12.27 -15.65
N SER A 79 5.78 11.82 -14.41
CA SER A 79 6.82 11.52 -13.42
C SER A 79 7.74 12.69 -13.08
N ALA A 80 7.33 13.93 -13.38
CA ALA A 80 8.03 15.12 -12.89
C ALA A 80 7.87 15.23 -11.38
N SER A 81 8.92 15.67 -10.69
CA SER A 81 8.85 16.06 -9.28
C SER A 81 8.05 17.37 -9.15
N VAL A 82 7.08 17.39 -8.24
CA VAL A 82 6.17 18.52 -8.02
C VAL A 82 6.05 18.79 -6.53
N GLN A 83 6.06 20.05 -6.11
CA GLN A 83 5.77 20.41 -4.74
C GLN A 83 4.36 19.99 -4.34
N ALA A 84 4.20 19.38 -3.17
CA ALA A 84 2.90 18.92 -2.66
C ALA A 84 1.89 20.07 -2.48
N ASN A 85 2.36 21.31 -2.33
CA ASN A 85 1.55 22.51 -2.29
C ASN A 85 2.06 23.51 -3.34
N PRO A 86 1.26 23.89 -4.36
CA PRO A 86 -0.17 23.63 -4.54
C PRO A 86 -0.51 22.24 -5.12
N GLY A 87 0.48 21.40 -5.45
CA GLY A 87 0.24 20.06 -5.99
C GLY A 87 -0.14 20.01 -7.47
N ILE A 88 0.11 21.09 -8.21
CA ILE A 88 -0.14 21.17 -9.66
C ILE A 88 1.19 21.05 -10.41
N CYS A 89 1.26 20.09 -11.34
CA CYS A 89 2.45 19.86 -12.13
C CYS A 89 2.66 20.99 -13.15
N GLY A 90 3.78 21.70 -13.06
CA GLY A 90 4.13 22.75 -14.04
C GLY A 90 4.41 22.23 -15.46
N ASN A 91 4.70 20.94 -15.62
CA ASN A 91 5.00 20.35 -16.93
C ASN A 91 3.74 19.95 -17.72
N CYS A 92 2.74 19.38 -17.05
CA CYS A 92 1.55 18.83 -17.74
C CYS A 92 0.20 19.30 -17.17
N GLY A 93 0.20 20.15 -16.15
CA GLY A 93 -1.02 20.70 -15.52
C GLY A 93 -1.80 19.73 -14.64
N GLU A 94 -1.38 18.47 -14.53
CA GLU A 94 -2.08 17.48 -13.70
C GLU A 94 -1.87 17.72 -12.21
N ASN A 95 -2.87 17.33 -11.42
CA ASN A 95 -2.79 17.35 -9.96
C ASN A 95 -2.10 16.07 -9.46
N VAL A 96 -1.06 16.22 -8.64
CA VAL A 96 -0.23 15.09 -8.16
C VAL A 96 -0.93 14.14 -7.20
N PHE A 97 -2.08 14.54 -6.66
CA PHE A 97 -2.93 13.71 -5.80
C PHE A 97 -3.93 12.86 -6.60
N GLN A 98 -3.98 13.01 -7.93
CA GLN A 98 -4.84 12.16 -8.76
C GLN A 98 -4.31 10.73 -8.84
N CYS A 99 -5.20 9.76 -8.68
CA CYS A 99 -4.87 8.37 -8.95
C CYS A 99 -4.48 8.19 -10.42
N HIS A 100 -3.32 7.57 -10.68
CA HIS A 100 -2.85 7.29 -12.04
C HIS A 100 -3.85 6.45 -12.87
N LYS A 101 -4.59 5.54 -12.22
CA LYS A 101 -5.51 4.62 -12.89
C LYS A 101 -6.92 5.19 -13.10
N CYS A 102 -7.55 5.77 -12.06
CA CYS A 102 -8.93 6.23 -12.13
C CYS A 102 -9.12 7.75 -12.03
N ARG A 103 -8.03 8.51 -11.86
CA ARG A 103 -8.00 9.98 -11.73
C ARG A 103 -8.77 10.56 -10.53
N SER A 104 -9.34 9.73 -9.66
CA SER A 104 -9.96 10.17 -8.40
C SER A 104 -8.92 10.84 -7.49
N ILE A 105 -9.35 11.88 -6.77
CA ILE A 105 -8.58 12.57 -5.73
C ILE A 105 -9.19 12.21 -4.38
N ASN A 106 -8.37 11.76 -3.43
CA ASN A 106 -8.78 11.61 -2.04
C ASN A 106 -8.45 12.91 -1.29
N TYR A 107 -9.47 13.60 -0.79
CA TYR A 107 -9.31 14.86 -0.06
C TYR A 107 -9.05 14.63 1.44
N ASP A 108 -9.35 13.44 1.96
CA ASP A 108 -9.14 13.09 3.37
C ASP A 108 -7.71 12.64 3.63
N GLU A 109 -7.15 11.83 2.72
CA GLU A 109 -5.77 11.36 2.73
C GLU A 109 -5.15 11.64 1.36
N LYS A 110 -4.21 12.59 1.31
CA LYS A 110 -3.65 13.10 0.05
C LYS A 110 -2.60 12.18 -0.56
N ASP A 111 -1.92 11.36 0.25
CA ASP A 111 -0.92 10.43 -0.26
C ASP A 111 -1.18 8.97 0.18
N PRO A 112 -2.35 8.41 -0.17
CA PRO A 112 -2.72 7.10 0.30
C PRO A 112 -1.90 6.03 -0.43
N TYR A 113 -1.57 4.96 0.29
CA TYR A 113 -0.85 3.82 -0.31
C TYR A 113 -1.70 3.13 -1.40
N LEU A 114 -3.02 3.05 -1.20
CA LEU A 114 -4.00 2.54 -2.17
C LEU A 114 -5.05 3.61 -2.47
N CYS A 115 -5.43 3.74 -3.73
CA CYS A 115 -6.59 4.55 -4.11
C CYS A 115 -7.86 3.99 -3.44
N ASN A 116 -8.57 4.83 -2.69
CA ASN A 116 -9.83 4.47 -2.02
C ASN A 116 -10.97 4.10 -3.00
N VAL A 117 -10.85 4.45 -4.27
CA VAL A 117 -11.86 4.14 -5.30
C VAL A 117 -11.51 2.87 -6.08
N CYS A 118 -10.31 2.78 -6.65
CA CYS A 118 -9.95 1.68 -7.57
C CYS A 118 -8.90 0.71 -7.02
N GLY A 119 -8.39 0.93 -5.81
CA GLY A 119 -7.38 0.07 -5.18
C GLY A 119 -5.98 0.13 -5.82
N PHE A 120 -5.75 0.95 -6.85
CA PHE A 120 -4.42 1.10 -7.44
C PHE A 120 -3.44 1.73 -6.43
N SER A 121 -2.24 1.16 -6.32
CA SER A 121 -1.10 1.77 -5.61
C SER A 121 -0.08 2.29 -6.61
N LYS A 122 0.44 3.50 -6.37
CA LYS A 122 1.62 4.03 -7.09
C LYS A 122 2.95 3.54 -6.47
N TYR A 123 2.88 2.87 -5.33
CA TYR A 123 4.04 2.44 -4.54
C TYR A 123 4.35 0.96 -4.68
N ALA A 124 3.36 0.14 -5.02
CA ALA A 124 3.56 -1.29 -5.18
C ALA A 124 2.58 -1.91 -6.18
N LYS A 125 2.95 -3.09 -6.69
CA LYS A 125 2.06 -4.00 -7.40
C LYS A 125 1.84 -5.22 -6.53
N PHE A 126 0.59 -5.68 -6.44
CA PHE A 126 0.23 -6.93 -5.81
C PHE A 126 -0.05 -7.96 -6.90
N ASP A 127 0.55 -9.14 -6.77
CA ASP A 127 0.35 -10.27 -7.65
C ASP A 127 0.04 -11.51 -6.81
N ILE A 128 -0.89 -12.34 -7.27
CA ILE A 128 -1.29 -13.59 -6.61
C ILE A 128 -1.29 -14.66 -7.70
N THR A 129 -0.37 -15.60 -7.60
CA THR A 129 -0.16 -16.71 -8.55
C THR A 129 -0.47 -18.04 -7.91
#